data_AF-A0A7C3QCP4-F1
#
_entry.id   AF-A0A7C3QCP4-F1
#
_cell.length_a   1.000
_cell.length_b   1.000
_cell.length_c   1.000
_cell.angle_alpha   90.00
_cell.angle_beta   90.00
_cell.angle_gamma   90.00
#
_symmetry.space_group_name_H-M   'P 1'
#
loop_
_entity.id
_entity.type
_entity.pdbx_description
1 polymer ?
#
loop_
_entity_poly.entity_id
_entity_poly.type
_entity_poly.pdbx_seq_one_letter_code
_entity_poly.pdbx_strand_id
1 'polypeptide(L)'
;MKPTEIAQARSRSYQLLSRLFLQGVTPEILSMVQAAPELAAALPDPVDFDELAAVHYQLFGMNVFPYESIFLDDSGLLGGRVTDGVIRSYGRFGFTADTAVDSA
;
A
#
# COMPACT_ATOMS: atom_id res chain seq x y z
N MET A 1 19.41 1.04 19.39
CA MET A 1 17.99 0.65 19.33
C MET A 1 17.86 -0.80 19.76
N LYS A 2 16.95 -1.09 20.69
CA LYS A 2 16.63 -2.46 21.14
C LYS A 2 15.90 -3.22 20.03
N PRO A 3 15.96 -4.56 19.96
CA PRO A 3 15.24 -5.34 18.96
C PRO A 3 13.74 -5.01 18.87
N THR A 4 13.09 -4.80 20.02
CA THR A 4 11.68 -4.42 20.09
C THR A 4 11.40 -3.06 19.44
N GLU A 5 12.28 -2.09 19.63
CA GLU A 5 12.16 -0.76 19.03
C GLU A 5 12.29 -0.86 17.49
N ILE A 6 13.18 -1.75 17.00
CA ILE A 6 13.35 -2.01 15.55
C ILE A 6 12.09 -2.63 14.97
N ALA A 7 11.52 -3.62 15.64
CA ALA A 7 10.28 -4.26 15.20
C ALA A 7 9.12 -3.25 15.14
N GLN A 8 8.99 -2.39 16.16
CA GLN A 8 7.97 -1.34 16.19
C GLN A 8 8.16 -0.30 15.09
N ALA A 9 9.39 0.15 14.86
CA ALA A 9 9.70 1.09 13.77
C ALA A 9 9.31 0.50 12.41
N ARG A 10 9.71 -0.75 12.13
CA ARG A 10 9.35 -1.45 10.89
C ARG A 10 7.84 -1.60 10.72
N SER A 11 7.14 -2.02 11.78
CA SER A 11 5.68 -2.15 11.74
C SER A 11 4.99 -0.84 11.37
N ARG A 12 5.43 0.28 11.95
CA ARG A 12 4.89 1.61 11.64
C ARG A 12 5.21 2.04 10.22
N SER A 13 6.42 1.76 9.74
CA SER A 13 6.80 2.01 8.34
C SER A 13 5.93 1.22 7.37
N TYR A 14 5.70 -0.07 7.60
CA TYR A 14 4.81 -0.87 6.76
C TYR A 14 3.37 -0.36 6.77
N GLN A 15 2.87 0.12 7.92
CA GLN A 15 1.54 0.72 8.03
C GLN A 15 1.42 2.05 7.28
N LEU A 16 2.47 2.89 7.32
CA LEU A 16 2.48 4.14 6.55
C LEU A 16 2.49 3.85 5.05
N LEU A 17 3.40 2.97 4.61
CA LEU A 17 3.52 2.60 3.20
C LEU A 17 2.25 1.94 2.69
N SER A 18 1.62 1.04 3.45
CA SER A 18 0.36 0.42 3.02
C SER A 18 -0.74 1.45 2.79
N ARG A 19 -0.87 2.46 3.66
CA ARG A 19 -1.84 3.55 3.47
C ARG A 19 -1.53 4.39 2.23
N LEU A 20 -0.27 4.76 2.03
CA LEU A 20 0.13 5.54 0.85
C LEU A 20 -0.19 4.82 -0.47
N PHE A 21 0.05 3.51 -0.54
CA PHE A 21 -0.26 2.73 -1.75
C PHE A 21 -1.76 2.52 -1.94
N LEU A 22 -2.52 2.27 -0.87
CA LEU A 22 -3.96 1.99 -0.97
C LEU A 22 -4.83 3.24 -1.14
N GLN A 23 -4.43 4.36 -0.54
CA GLN A 23 -5.29 5.55 -0.40
C GLN A 23 -4.62 6.85 -0.86
N GLY A 24 -3.32 6.85 -1.15
CA GLY A 24 -2.56 8.07 -1.40
C GLY A 24 -2.32 8.88 -0.12
N VAL A 25 -1.99 10.16 -0.28
CA VAL A 25 -1.82 11.09 0.84
C VAL A 25 -3.17 11.66 1.23
N THR A 26 -3.62 11.34 2.44
CA THR A 26 -4.87 11.86 3.02
C THR A 26 -4.59 12.81 4.18
N PRO A 27 -5.57 13.64 4.59
CA PRO A 27 -5.42 14.52 5.76
C PRO A 27 -5.00 13.77 7.03
N GLU A 28 -5.48 12.54 7.22
CA GLU A 28 -5.23 11.73 8.42
C GLU A 28 -3.77 11.28 8.54
N ILE A 29 -3.08 11.07 7.41
CA ILE A 29 -1.68 10.60 7.39
C ILE A 29 -0.66 11.69 7.09
N LEU A 30 -1.11 12.91 6.72
CA LEU A 30 -0.21 13.99 6.30
C LEU A 30 0.89 14.28 7.33
N SER A 31 0.53 14.35 8.62
CA SER A 31 1.51 14.59 9.70
C SER A 31 2.57 13.49 9.80
N MET A 32 2.21 12.24 9.51
CA MET A 32 3.14 11.12 9.49
C MET A 32 4.06 11.17 8.27
N VAL A 33 3.56 11.61 7.12
CA VAL A 33 4.35 11.81 5.89
C VAL A 33 5.36 12.95 6.10
N GLN A 34 4.92 14.08 6.67
CA GLN A 34 5.78 15.23 6.97
C GLN A 34 6.88 14.91 7.99
N ALA A 35 6.62 13.95 8.90
CA ALA A 35 7.61 13.51 9.88
C ALA A 35 8.77 12.67 9.27
N ALA A 36 8.63 12.20 8.03
CA ALA A 36 9.68 11.49 7.30
C ALA A 36 10.31 12.43 6.25
N PRO A 37 11.53 12.94 6.44
CA PRO A 37 12.13 13.96 5.58
C PRO A 37 12.14 13.60 4.09
N GLU A 38 12.41 12.34 3.77
CA GLU A 38 12.46 11.84 2.39
C GLU A 38 11.09 11.86 1.71
N LEU A 39 10.02 11.64 2.47
CA LEU A 39 8.65 11.71 1.94
C LEU A 39 8.13 13.14 1.94
N ALA A 40 8.45 13.92 2.97
CA ALA A 40 8.08 15.32 3.08
C ALA A 40 8.62 16.14 1.89
N ALA A 41 9.83 15.84 1.43
CA ALA A 41 10.44 16.50 0.27
C ALA A 41 9.69 16.26 -1.05
N ALA A 42 8.83 15.24 -1.12
CA ALA A 42 8.02 14.94 -2.30
C ALA A 42 6.61 15.55 -2.23
N LEU A 43 6.22 16.17 -1.12
CA LEU A 43 4.92 16.82 -0.99
C LEU A 43 4.89 18.14 -1.77
N PRO A 44 3.79 18.45 -2.47
CA PRO A 44 3.59 19.78 -3.05
C PRO A 44 3.39 20.83 -1.94
N ASP A 45 3.74 22.08 -2.24
CA ASP A 45 3.50 23.24 -1.38
C ASP A 45 2.78 24.34 -2.19
N PRO A 46 1.50 24.66 -1.89
CA PRO A 46 0.67 24.08 -0.84
C PRO A 46 0.21 22.64 -1.15
N VAL A 47 -0.14 21.90 -0.10
CA VAL A 47 -0.76 20.58 -0.24
C VAL A 47 -2.20 20.73 -0.72
N ASP A 48 -2.50 20.16 -1.88
CA ASP A 48 -3.84 19.99 -2.42
C ASP A 48 -4.20 18.50 -2.41
N PHE A 49 -5.17 18.10 -1.57
CA PHE A 49 -5.55 16.70 -1.41
C PHE A 49 -6.33 16.16 -2.61
N ASP A 50 -7.10 17.00 -3.31
CA ASP A 50 -7.87 16.57 -4.47
C ASP A 50 -6.92 16.26 -5.63
N GLU A 51 -5.90 17.11 -5.84
CA GLU A 51 -4.86 16.85 -6.83
C GLU A 51 -4.03 15.60 -6.49
N LEU A 52 -3.65 15.41 -5.22
CA LEU A 52 -2.92 14.21 -4.79
C LEU A 52 -3.74 12.94 -4.96
N ALA A 53 -5.05 12.99 -4.69
CA ALA A 53 -5.97 11.88 -4.94
C ALA A 53 -6.10 11.59 -6.45
N ALA A 54 -6.18 12.63 -7.28
CA ALA A 54 -6.21 12.50 -8.74
C ALA A 54 -4.92 11.84 -9.27
N VAL A 55 -3.75 12.26 -8.78
CA VAL A 55 -2.45 11.65 -9.13
C VAL A 55 -2.38 10.19 -8.68
N HIS A 56 -2.82 9.88 -7.46
CA HIS A 56 -2.87 8.50 -6.96
C HIS A 56 -3.77 7.62 -7.84
N TYR A 57 -4.97 8.10 -8.17
CA TYR A 57 -5.90 7.38 -9.04
C TYR A 57 -5.34 7.23 -10.47
N GLN A 58 -4.76 8.28 -11.03
CA GLN A 58 -4.12 8.22 -12.33
C GLN A 58 -3.01 7.17 -12.35
N LEU A 59 -2.17 7.11 -11.30
CA LEU A 59 -1.10 6.14 -11.23
C LEU A 59 -1.65 4.72 -11.00
N PHE A 60 -2.32 4.46 -9.88
CA PHE A 60 -2.67 3.11 -9.44
C PHE A 60 -4.03 2.60 -9.91
N GLY A 61 -4.96 3.50 -10.22
CA GLY A 61 -6.29 3.16 -10.74
C GLY A 61 -6.31 2.96 -12.25
N MET A 62 -5.38 3.58 -13.00
CA MET A 62 -5.44 3.60 -14.47
C MET A 62 -4.19 3.06 -15.18
N ASN A 63 -2.99 3.23 -14.61
CA ASN A 63 -1.75 2.98 -15.35
C ASN A 63 -0.92 1.81 -14.80
N VAL A 64 -0.69 1.79 -13.48
CA VAL A 64 0.19 0.83 -12.80
C VAL A 64 -0.59 0.22 -11.65
N PHE A 65 -1.38 -0.81 -11.94
CA PHE A 65 -2.19 -1.47 -10.92
C PHE A 65 -1.29 -2.11 -9.84
N PRO A 66 -1.52 -1.83 -8.53
CA PRO A 66 -0.62 -2.24 -7.45
C PRO A 66 -0.86 -3.69 -6.99
N TYR A 67 -0.99 -4.63 -7.93
CA TYR A 67 -1.20 -6.04 -7.65
C TYR A 67 -0.01 -6.86 -8.14
N GLU A 68 0.51 -7.74 -7.28
CA GLU A 68 1.73 -8.50 -7.60
C GLU A 68 1.55 -9.45 -8.79
N SER A 69 0.35 -10.01 -8.96
CA SER A 69 0.07 -11.00 -10.01
C SER A 69 0.20 -10.40 -11.42
N ILE A 70 -0.08 -9.11 -11.59
CA ILE A 70 0.04 -8.41 -12.88
C ILE A 70 1.49 -8.41 -13.37
N PHE A 71 2.46 -8.43 -12.45
CA PHE A 71 3.90 -8.38 -12.78
C PHE A 71 4.59 -9.73 -12.67
N LEU A 72 4.09 -10.63 -11.83
CA LEU A 72 4.76 -11.89 -11.49
C LEU A 72 4.09 -13.13 -12.06
N ASP A 73 2.82 -13.06 -12.46
CA ASP A 73 2.13 -14.16 -13.14
C ASP A 73 2.26 -13.98 -14.66
N ASP A 74 2.62 -15.06 -15.36
CA ASP A 74 2.81 -15.05 -16.82
C ASP A 74 1.53 -14.64 -17.58
N SER A 75 0.35 -14.81 -16.96
CA SER A 75 -0.92 -14.38 -17.55
C SER A 75 -1.13 -12.87 -17.56
N GLY A 76 -0.42 -12.13 -16.68
CA GLY A 76 -0.63 -10.69 -16.48
C GLY A 76 -2.02 -10.33 -15.94
N LEU A 77 -2.76 -11.31 -15.41
CA LEU A 77 -4.12 -11.13 -14.90
C LEU A 77 -4.12 -10.97 -13.38
N LEU A 78 -5.22 -10.40 -12.87
CA LEU A 78 -5.44 -10.28 -11.43
C LEU A 78 -5.73 -11.67 -10.83
N GLY A 79 -5.06 -11.99 -9.73
CA GLY A 79 -5.23 -13.25 -9.01
C GLY A 79 -4.37 -14.38 -9.57
N GLY A 80 -4.86 -15.61 -9.44
CA GLY A 80 -4.17 -16.80 -9.91
C GLY A 80 -3.11 -17.32 -8.95
N ARG A 81 -2.13 -18.06 -9.48
CA ARG A 81 -1.24 -18.91 -8.66
C ARG A 81 -0.38 -18.11 -7.69
N VAL A 82 0.06 -16.93 -8.10
CA VAL A 82 0.89 -16.04 -7.28
C VAL A 82 0.09 -15.56 -6.07
N THR A 83 -1.11 -15.00 -6.30
CA THR A 83 -2.01 -14.52 -5.24
C THR A 83 -2.43 -15.67 -4.31
N ASP A 84 -2.75 -16.85 -4.84
CA ASP A 84 -3.06 -18.03 -4.03
C ASP A 84 -1.88 -18.42 -3.12
N GLY A 85 -0.65 -18.27 -3.61
CA GLY A 85 0.57 -18.47 -2.84
C GLY A 85 0.69 -17.50 -1.67
N VAL A 86 0.40 -16.22 -1.90
CA VAL A 86 0.40 -15.17 -0.87
C VAL A 86 -0.68 -15.44 0.18
N ILE A 87 -1.92 -15.74 -0.24
CA ILE A 87 -3.04 -16.07 0.67
C ILE A 87 -2.67 -17.26 1.56
N ARG A 88 -2.15 -18.35 0.99
CA ARG A 88 -1.70 -19.52 1.77
C ARG A 88 -0.58 -19.15 2.74
N SER A 89 0.37 -18.32 2.32
CA SER A 89 1.47 -17.88 3.18
C SER A 89 0.96 -17.10 4.38
N TYR A 90 0.04 -16.15 4.18
CA TYR A 90 -0.59 -15.41 5.26
C TYR A 90 -1.40 -16.32 6.19
N GLY A 91 -2.16 -17.28 5.65
CA GLY A 91 -2.89 -18.26 6.43
C GLY A 91 -2.01 -19.10 7.35
N ARG A 92 -0.77 -19.43 6.93
CA ARG A 92 0.21 -20.12 7.79
C ARG A 92 0.63 -19.33 9.02
N PHE A 93 0.49 -18.00 8.99
CA PHE A 93 0.77 -17.10 10.11
C PHE A 93 -0.51 -16.67 10.86
N GLY A 94 -1.66 -17.29 10.56
CA GLY A 94 -2.94 -17.00 11.22
C GLY A 94 -3.63 -15.72 10.73
N PHE A 95 -3.19 -15.16 9.60
CA PHE A 95 -3.86 -14.04 8.96
C PHE A 95 -4.83 -14.55 7.89
N THR A 96 -6.08 -14.12 7.99
CA THR A 96 -7.09 -14.35 6.95
C THR A 96 -7.34 -13.02 6.25
N ALA A 97 -6.99 -12.94 4.97
CA ALA A 97 -7.37 -11.80 4.16
C ALA A 97 -8.89 -11.79 3.99
N ASP A 98 -9.50 -10.62 4.10
CA ASP A 98 -10.89 -10.44 3.70
C ASP A 98 -10.95 -10.48 2.17
N THR A 99 -11.26 -11.64 1.61
CA THR A 99 -11.33 -11.87 0.16
C THR A 99 -12.75 -11.71 -0.37
N ALA A 100 -13.67 -11.09 0.38
CA ALA A 100 -15.03 -10.87 -0.05
C ALA A 100 -15.06 -9.90 -1.25
N VAL A 101 -14.88 -10.44 -2.45
CA VAL A 101 -15.52 -9.91 -3.64
C VAL A 101 -16.98 -10.35 -3.50
N ASP A 102 -17.84 -9.44 -3.02
CA ASP A 102 -19.28 -9.64 -3.13
C ASP A 102 -19.57 -10.05 -4.58
N SER A 103 -20.10 -11.25 -4.73
CA SER A 103 -20.54 -11.79 -6.00
C SER A 103 -21.71 -10.93 -6.47
N ALA A 104 -21.44 -9.98 -7.37
CA ALA A 104 -22.46 -9.27 -8.12
C ALA A 104 -23.20 -10.22 -9.07
#